data_AF-A0A6U1ISH3-F1
#
_entry.id   AF-A0A6U1ISH3-F1
#
_cell.length_a   1.000
_cell.length_b   1.000
_cell.length_c   1.000
_cell.angle_alpha   90.00
_cell.angle_beta   90.00
_cell.angle_gamma   90.00
#
_symmetry.space_group_name_H-M   'P 1'
#
loop_
_entity.id
_entity.type
_entity.pdbx_description
1 polymer ?
#
loop_
_entity_poly.entity_id
_entity_poly.type
_entity_poly.pdbx_seq_one_letter_code
_entity_poly.pdbx_strand_id
1 'polypeptide(L)'
;RPSATSPHYRRRNRNNCRWPSAAPLEPIRGSTPTASRTVYPVNQAKSQVPWPFRAPPRMPARKEAVEERRTHLAAVVLADTFQQRFRPITVERPNVLLPLVNAPLLDYTLEWLASNDVEEVFLFCCSNADKVQEYINSTKWGSDPSFDVKVVVSTNCFSAGEAMRLIDQQDIIKDDFILVSGDCISNMQLKPVIEAHKKRRESDNLAIMTTVLMPTTHPDHNKWLGESDVLFCIDPRSQR
;
A
#
# COMPACT_ATOMS: atom_id res chain seq x y z
N ARG A 1 9.98 -0.90 -64.73
CA ARG A 1 10.16 -2.27 -64.22
C ARG A 1 10.57 -2.16 -62.74
N PRO A 2 10.06 -3.02 -61.85
CA PRO A 2 8.78 -3.05 -61.09
C PRO A 2 8.87 -2.17 -59.80
N SER A 3 7.86 -1.63 -59.10
CA SER A 3 6.50 -2.00 -58.60
C SER A 3 6.45 -2.39 -57.11
N ALA A 4 5.57 -1.72 -56.34
CA ALA A 4 4.75 -2.23 -55.21
C ALA A 4 5.49 -2.63 -53.90
N THR A 5 4.99 -2.55 -52.65
CA THR A 5 3.73 -2.15 -52.02
C THR A 5 3.95 -2.14 -50.49
N SER A 6 3.16 -1.36 -49.77
CA SER A 6 3.10 -1.27 -48.29
C SER A 6 2.57 -2.56 -47.62
N PRO A 7 2.99 -2.95 -46.41
CA PRO A 7 2.40 -4.09 -45.71
C PRO A 7 1.10 -3.68 -44.99
N HIS A 8 -0.03 -4.07 -45.61
CA HIS A 8 -1.36 -4.08 -45.00
C HIS A 8 -1.41 -4.98 -43.75
N TYR A 9 -1.71 -4.38 -42.60
CA TYR A 9 -2.07 -5.10 -41.38
C TYR A 9 -3.47 -5.71 -41.53
N ARG A 10 -3.53 -7.04 -41.68
CA ARG A 10 -4.76 -7.81 -41.90
C ARG A 10 -5.44 -8.11 -40.55
N ARG A 11 -6.57 -7.46 -40.28
CA ARG A 11 -7.52 -7.81 -39.21
C ARG A 11 -7.88 -9.31 -39.33
N ARG A 12 -7.50 -10.13 -38.35
CA ARG A 12 -8.07 -11.48 -38.20
C ARG A 12 -9.45 -11.37 -37.56
N ASN A 13 -10.40 -12.01 -38.23
CA ASN A 13 -11.80 -12.09 -37.87
C ASN A 13 -11.97 -12.83 -36.54
N ARG A 14 -12.46 -12.15 -35.49
CA ARG A 14 -12.98 -12.77 -34.27
C ARG A 14 -14.28 -13.47 -34.64
N ASN A 15 -14.23 -14.75 -34.98
CA ASN A 15 -15.39 -15.66 -34.98
C ASN A 15 -14.93 -17.09 -35.29
N ASN A 16 -13.97 -17.62 -34.52
CA ASN A 16 -13.83 -19.08 -34.35
C ASN A 16 -12.87 -19.41 -33.18
N CYS A 17 -13.35 -19.30 -31.95
CA CYS A 17 -12.71 -19.92 -30.79
C CYS A 17 -13.78 -20.70 -30.03
N ARG A 18 -14.01 -21.94 -30.46
CA ARG A 18 -14.90 -22.90 -29.81
C ARG A 18 -14.03 -23.76 -28.89
N TRP A 19 -14.20 -23.60 -27.58
CA TRP A 19 -13.52 -24.43 -26.58
C TRP A 19 -14.08 -25.86 -26.62
N PRO A 20 -13.24 -26.92 -26.60
CA PRO A 20 -13.76 -28.28 -26.47
C PRO A 20 -14.18 -28.54 -25.02
N SER A 21 -15.39 -29.08 -24.88
CA SER A 21 -16.02 -29.55 -23.63
C SER A 21 -15.17 -30.63 -22.96
N ALA A 22 -15.05 -30.55 -21.63
CA ALA A 22 -14.42 -31.56 -20.78
C ALA A 22 -15.12 -32.92 -20.94
N ALA A 23 -14.32 -33.99 -21.12
CA ALA A 23 -14.77 -35.37 -21.08
C ALA A 23 -14.50 -35.96 -19.67
N PRO A 24 -15.40 -36.80 -19.11
CA PRO A 24 -15.16 -37.46 -17.82
C PRO A 24 -14.18 -38.62 -17.96
N LEU A 25 -13.21 -38.75 -17.05
CA LEU A 25 -12.30 -39.88 -16.98
C LEU A 25 -12.88 -41.00 -16.11
N GLU A 26 -12.94 -42.22 -16.66
CA GLU A 26 -13.32 -43.44 -15.95
C GLU A 26 -12.19 -43.98 -15.03
N PRO A 27 -12.53 -44.71 -13.94
CA PRO A 27 -11.56 -45.21 -12.99
C PRO A 27 -10.95 -46.55 -13.45
N ILE A 28 -9.62 -46.59 -13.55
CA ILE A 28 -8.85 -47.80 -13.88
C ILE A 28 -8.69 -48.65 -12.62
N ARG A 29 -9.17 -49.90 -12.69
CA ARG A 29 -8.98 -50.96 -11.69
C ARG A 29 -7.50 -51.33 -11.60
N GLY A 30 -6.94 -51.26 -10.39
CA GLY A 30 -5.61 -51.77 -10.06
C GLY A 30 -5.67 -52.58 -8.76
N SER A 31 -5.29 -53.85 -8.88
CA SER A 31 -5.22 -54.88 -7.84
C SER A 31 -4.31 -54.52 -6.66
N THR A 32 -4.78 -54.86 -5.46
CA THR A 32 -4.01 -54.83 -4.20
C THR A 32 -2.96 -55.95 -4.14
N PRO A 33 -1.78 -55.67 -3.57
CA PRO A 33 -1.09 -56.65 -2.76
C PRO A 33 -0.88 -56.13 -1.33
N THR A 34 -1.30 -56.99 -0.40
CA THR A 34 -1.01 -56.99 1.04
C THR A 34 0.48 -56.78 1.32
N ALA A 35 0.83 -55.78 2.14
CA ALA A 35 2.16 -55.67 2.74
C ALA A 35 2.06 -55.15 4.18
N SER A 36 2.10 -56.12 5.09
CA SER A 36 2.80 -56.12 6.38
C SER A 36 3.04 -54.78 7.08
N ARG A 37 2.25 -54.58 8.14
CA ARG A 37 2.41 -53.59 9.21
C ARG A 37 3.59 -54.00 10.10
N THR A 38 4.77 -53.44 9.88
CA THR A 38 5.92 -53.63 10.79
C THR A 38 5.69 -52.81 12.05
N VAL A 39 5.35 -53.51 13.12
CA VAL A 39 5.26 -53.00 14.49
C VAL A 39 6.67 -52.88 15.04
N TYR A 40 7.13 -51.66 15.34
CA TYR A 40 8.31 -51.49 16.18
C TYR A 40 7.91 -51.74 17.65
N PRO A 41 8.64 -52.58 18.41
CA PRO A 41 8.36 -52.75 19.83
C PRO A 41 8.80 -51.52 20.62
N VAL A 42 7.85 -50.87 21.28
CA VAL A 42 8.09 -49.88 22.33
C VAL A 42 8.60 -50.64 23.57
N ASN A 43 9.91 -50.63 23.77
CA ASN A 43 10.53 -51.12 25.01
C ASN A 43 10.14 -50.21 26.18
N GLN A 44 9.29 -50.72 27.06
CA GLN A 44 9.04 -50.16 28.38
C GLN A 44 10.22 -50.52 29.31
N ALA A 45 11.19 -49.61 29.40
CA ALA A 45 12.15 -49.61 30.50
C ALA A 45 11.76 -48.50 31.48
N LYS A 46 11.09 -48.89 32.57
CA LYS A 46 10.88 -48.04 33.73
C LYS A 46 12.22 -47.90 34.47
N SER A 47 12.92 -46.78 34.27
CA SER A 47 14.00 -46.36 35.17
C SER A 47 13.48 -45.21 36.04
N GLN A 48 13.31 -45.55 37.31
CA GLN A 48 12.82 -44.70 38.36
C GLN A 48 14.03 -44.01 39.00
N VAL A 49 14.15 -42.69 38.83
CA VAL A 49 15.16 -41.88 39.51
C VAL A 49 14.47 -40.86 40.43
N PRO A 50 14.84 -40.75 41.71
CA PRO A 50 14.17 -39.85 42.65
C PRO A 50 14.96 -38.55 42.81
N TRP A 51 14.43 -37.42 42.33
CA TRP A 51 14.92 -36.08 42.70
C TRP A 51 13.74 -35.10 42.80
N PRO A 52 13.64 -34.28 43.86
CA PRO A 52 12.53 -33.34 44.01
C PRO A 52 12.92 -31.98 43.42
N PHE A 53 12.58 -31.72 42.16
CA PHE A 53 12.61 -30.36 41.62
C PHE A 53 11.20 -29.74 41.74
N ARG A 54 11.05 -28.82 42.70
CA ARG A 54 9.86 -27.97 42.82
C ARG A 54 9.76 -27.06 41.58
N ALA A 55 8.62 -27.10 40.89
CA ALA A 55 8.30 -26.12 39.86
C ALA A 55 8.20 -24.71 40.49
N PRO A 56 8.71 -23.65 39.82
CA PRO A 56 8.59 -22.30 40.34
C PRO A 56 7.11 -21.85 40.39
N PRO A 57 6.72 -21.01 41.36
CA PRO A 57 5.33 -20.58 41.51
C PRO A 57 4.91 -19.73 40.30
N ARG A 58 3.75 -20.06 39.71
CA ARG A 58 3.11 -19.25 38.67
C ARG A 58 2.78 -17.87 39.24
N MET A 59 3.47 -16.84 38.73
CA MET A 59 3.07 -15.46 39.00
C MET A 59 1.68 -15.19 38.37
N PRO A 60 0.79 -14.46 39.05
CA PRO A 60 -0.50 -14.10 38.47
C PRO A 60 -0.27 -13.23 37.24
N ALA A 61 -0.96 -13.56 36.16
CA ALA A 61 -0.95 -12.79 34.91
C ALA A 61 -1.30 -11.33 35.23
N ARG A 62 -0.34 -10.44 34.98
CA ARG A 62 -0.53 -9.00 35.06
C ARG A 62 -1.60 -8.65 34.03
N LYS A 63 -2.82 -8.34 34.50
CA LYS A 63 -3.83 -7.71 33.66
C LYS A 63 -3.33 -6.29 33.40
N GLU A 64 -2.58 -6.11 32.33
CA GLU A 64 -2.36 -4.79 31.77
C GLU A 64 -3.74 -4.25 31.38
N ALA A 65 -4.10 -3.12 31.97
CA ALA A 65 -5.27 -2.38 31.56
C ALA A 65 -5.07 -2.05 30.08
N VAL A 66 -5.97 -2.56 29.23
CA VAL A 66 -6.05 -2.17 27.83
C VAL A 66 -6.56 -0.75 27.83
N GLU A 67 -5.64 0.20 27.97
CA GLU A 67 -5.89 1.58 27.63
C GLU A 67 -6.31 1.57 26.17
N GLU A 68 -7.54 2.01 25.89
CA GLU A 68 -8.06 2.14 24.53
C GLU A 68 -7.07 3.01 23.76
N ARG A 69 -6.17 2.39 22.98
CA ARG A 69 -5.30 3.12 22.06
C ARG A 69 -6.24 3.86 21.13
N ARG A 70 -6.34 5.16 21.31
CA ARG A 70 -6.87 6.04 20.28
C ARG A 70 -6.02 5.75 19.04
N THR A 71 -6.65 5.15 18.04
CA THR A 71 -5.99 4.87 16.76
C THR A 71 -5.97 6.19 16.01
N HIS A 72 -4.86 6.90 16.15
CA HIS A 72 -4.63 8.16 15.45
C HIS A 72 -4.53 7.86 13.95
N LEU A 73 -5.28 8.59 13.14
CA LEU A 73 -5.24 8.41 11.70
C LEU A 73 -3.92 8.98 11.17
N ALA A 74 -3.08 8.08 10.64
CA ALA A 74 -1.79 8.44 10.07
C ALA A 74 -1.88 8.60 8.55
N ALA A 75 -1.07 9.52 8.01
CA ALA A 75 -0.83 9.61 6.57
C ALA A 75 0.66 9.59 6.26
N VAL A 76 1.01 8.94 5.16
CA VAL A 76 2.34 8.96 4.55
C VAL A 76 2.26 9.79 3.30
N VAL A 77 3.08 10.84 3.25
CA VAL A 77 3.22 11.68 2.07
C VAL A 77 4.59 11.42 1.46
N LEU A 78 4.60 10.93 0.23
CA LEU A 78 5.82 10.78 -0.55
C LEU A 78 6.20 12.14 -1.12
N ALA A 79 7.14 12.82 -0.48
CA ALA A 79 7.58 14.15 -0.92
C ALA A 79 8.50 14.11 -2.15
N ASP A 80 8.95 12.93 -2.54
CA ASP A 80 9.64 12.68 -3.79
C ASP A 80 8.81 11.72 -4.64
N THR A 81 8.60 12.08 -5.91
CA THR A 81 7.80 11.28 -6.84
C THR A 81 8.67 10.27 -7.61
N PHE A 82 10.00 10.30 -7.42
CA PHE A 82 10.98 9.44 -8.09
C PHE A 82 11.02 9.59 -9.63
N GLN A 83 10.28 10.55 -10.20
CA GLN A 83 10.38 10.89 -11.62
C GLN A 83 11.27 12.10 -11.87
N GLN A 84 11.83 12.15 -13.07
CA GLN A 84 12.74 13.21 -13.50
C GLN A 84 12.07 14.25 -14.41
N ARG A 85 10.73 14.35 -14.39
CA ARG A 85 9.96 15.22 -15.29
C ARG A 85 10.25 16.70 -15.08
N PHE A 86 10.46 17.10 -13.83
CA PHE A 86 10.73 18.48 -13.46
C PHE A 86 12.23 18.82 -13.45
N ARG A 87 13.11 17.95 -13.98
CA ARG A 87 14.52 18.34 -14.21
C ARG A 87 14.58 19.35 -15.36
N PRO A 88 15.34 20.46 -15.22
CA PRO A 88 16.40 20.70 -14.23
C PRO A 88 15.96 21.39 -12.92
N ILE A 89 14.71 21.85 -12.81
CA ILE A 89 14.23 22.66 -11.67
C ILE A 89 14.36 21.91 -10.35
N THR A 90 14.09 20.59 -10.35
CA THR A 90 14.15 19.77 -9.14
C THR A 90 15.54 19.58 -8.55
N VAL A 91 16.60 19.93 -9.28
CA VAL A 91 17.97 19.89 -8.77
C VAL A 91 18.14 20.93 -7.67
N GLU A 92 17.58 22.13 -7.86
CA GLU A 92 17.70 23.22 -6.90
C GLU A 92 16.62 23.14 -5.81
N ARG A 93 15.37 22.84 -6.15
CA ARG A 93 14.24 22.85 -5.22
C ARG A 93 13.40 21.57 -5.35
N PRO A 94 13.08 20.84 -4.27
CA PRO A 94 12.28 19.62 -4.37
C PRO A 94 10.90 19.91 -4.96
N ASN A 95 10.33 18.94 -5.68
CA ASN A 95 9.08 19.09 -6.43
C ASN A 95 7.93 19.62 -5.55
N VAL A 96 7.78 19.08 -4.35
CA VAL A 96 6.72 19.49 -3.40
C VAL A 96 6.80 20.93 -2.92
N LEU A 97 7.98 21.55 -2.99
CA LEU A 97 8.11 22.95 -2.64
C LEU A 97 7.84 23.86 -3.85
N LEU A 98 7.66 23.35 -5.06
CA LEU A 98 7.40 24.22 -6.22
C LEU A 98 6.11 25.04 -6.01
N PRO A 99 6.12 26.34 -6.33
CA PRO A 99 4.98 27.21 -6.10
C PRO A 99 3.88 27.00 -7.16
N LEU A 100 2.66 26.79 -6.71
CA LEU A 100 1.43 26.85 -7.48
C LEU A 100 0.56 27.99 -6.94
N VAL A 101 0.30 29.00 -7.76
CA VAL A 101 -0.44 30.22 -7.36
C VAL A 101 0.17 30.84 -6.09
N ASN A 102 1.50 31.01 -6.09
CA ASN A 102 2.30 31.59 -5.00
C ASN A 102 2.34 30.82 -3.67
N ALA A 103 1.73 29.62 -3.58
CA ALA A 103 1.87 28.71 -2.44
C ALA A 103 2.53 27.40 -2.88
N PRO A 104 3.39 26.76 -2.07
CA PRO A 104 4.02 25.50 -2.45
C PRO A 104 3.03 24.34 -2.50
N LEU A 105 3.27 23.36 -3.38
CA LEU A 105 2.42 22.17 -3.55
C LEU A 105 2.18 21.39 -2.24
N LEU A 106 3.19 21.35 -1.37
CA LEU A 106 3.12 20.67 -0.08
C LEU A 106 2.00 21.23 0.80
N ASP A 107 1.80 22.55 0.81
CA ASP A 107 0.76 23.18 1.65
C ASP A 107 -0.64 22.71 1.25
N TYR A 108 -0.92 22.57 -0.04
CA TYR A 108 -2.21 22.08 -0.52
C TYR A 108 -2.46 20.65 -0.05
N THR A 109 -1.43 19.80 -0.06
CA THR A 109 -1.53 18.42 0.41
C THR A 109 -1.77 18.37 1.92
N LEU A 110 -1.01 19.14 2.69
CA LEU A 110 -1.14 19.19 4.15
C LEU A 110 -2.49 19.78 4.58
N GLU A 111 -2.97 20.83 3.92
CA GLU A 111 -4.28 21.43 4.18
C GLU A 111 -5.42 20.46 3.86
N TRP A 112 -5.29 19.69 2.78
CA TRP A 112 -6.24 18.64 2.45
C TRP A 112 -6.26 17.53 3.49
N LEU A 113 -5.10 17.09 3.99
CA LEU A 113 -5.01 16.08 5.05
C LEU A 113 -5.58 16.60 6.38
N ALA A 114 -5.24 17.83 6.76
CA ALA A 114 -5.76 18.48 7.97
C ALA A 114 -7.30 18.62 7.91
N SER A 115 -7.86 18.97 6.74
CA SER A 115 -9.31 19.06 6.54
C SER A 115 -10.03 17.71 6.67
N ASN A 116 -9.29 16.59 6.63
CA ASN A 116 -9.80 15.24 6.75
C ASN A 116 -9.55 14.60 8.12
N ASP A 117 -9.18 15.40 9.12
CA ASP A 117 -8.89 14.98 10.50
C ASP A 117 -7.77 13.92 10.59
N VAL A 118 -6.74 14.05 9.76
CA VAL A 118 -5.49 13.30 9.92
C VAL A 118 -4.68 13.96 11.04
N GLU A 119 -4.20 13.17 12.00
CA GLU A 119 -3.50 13.71 13.18
C GLU A 119 -1.98 13.61 13.05
N GLU A 120 -1.48 12.54 12.42
CA GLU A 120 -0.05 12.31 12.22
C GLU A 120 0.28 12.19 10.72
N VAL A 121 1.27 12.96 10.26
CA VAL A 121 1.74 12.93 8.88
C VAL A 121 3.24 12.65 8.82
N PHE A 122 3.60 11.61 8.07
CA PHE A 122 4.98 11.24 7.79
C PHE A 122 5.37 11.73 6.40
N LEU A 123 6.20 12.76 6.34
CA LEU A 123 6.75 13.29 5.10
C LEU A 123 8.02 12.55 4.74
N PHE A 124 7.96 11.67 3.74
CA PHE A 124 9.10 10.92 3.28
C PHE A 124 9.88 11.68 2.20
N CYS A 125 11.13 12.05 2.51
CA CYS A 125 11.99 12.86 1.64
C CYS A 125 13.31 12.15 1.31
N CYS A 126 13.69 12.18 0.03
CA CYS A 126 14.98 11.69 -0.43
C CYS A 126 15.91 12.81 -0.89
N SER A 127 15.46 13.62 -1.83
CA SER A 127 16.20 14.76 -2.36
C SER A 127 15.92 16.03 -1.55
N ASN A 128 16.99 16.81 -1.31
CA ASN A 128 16.94 18.15 -0.71
C ASN A 128 16.11 18.22 0.58
N ALA A 129 16.22 17.17 1.42
CA ALA A 129 15.45 17.02 2.64
C ALA A 129 15.65 18.20 3.62
N ASP A 130 16.85 18.76 3.67
CA ASP A 130 17.17 19.94 4.49
C ASP A 130 16.22 21.11 4.19
N LYS A 131 15.92 21.35 2.91
CA LYS A 131 15.02 22.43 2.48
C LYS A 131 13.57 22.16 2.87
N VAL A 132 13.15 20.89 2.82
CA VAL A 132 11.80 20.50 3.26
C VAL A 132 11.67 20.66 4.77
N GLN A 133 12.68 20.22 5.52
CA GLN A 133 12.69 20.36 6.97
C GLN A 133 12.72 21.83 7.41
N GLU A 134 13.55 22.66 6.78
CA GLU A 134 13.57 24.10 7.00
C GLU A 134 12.20 24.73 6.70
N TYR A 135 11.57 24.33 5.58
CA TYR A 135 10.25 24.82 5.20
C TYR A 135 9.17 24.48 6.25
N ILE A 136 9.10 23.22 6.70
CA ILE A 136 8.13 22.78 7.71
C ILE A 136 8.35 23.51 9.03
N ASN A 137 9.60 23.68 9.46
CA ASN A 137 9.93 24.42 10.69
C ASN A 137 9.58 25.91 10.60
N SER A 138 9.66 26.51 9.39
CA SER A 138 9.34 27.92 9.17
C SER A 138 7.84 28.21 9.06
N THR A 139 7.01 27.18 8.83
CA THR A 139 5.58 27.31 8.58
C THR A 139 4.74 26.91 9.78
N LYS A 140 3.42 27.17 9.71
CA LYS A 140 2.47 26.81 10.78
C LYS A 140 2.46 25.32 11.13
N TRP A 141 2.83 24.47 10.18
CA TRP A 141 2.79 23.01 10.30
C TRP A 141 3.76 22.46 11.34
N GLY A 142 4.91 23.11 11.57
CA GLY A 142 5.87 22.67 12.59
C GLY A 142 5.47 23.01 14.03
N SER A 143 4.45 23.83 14.24
CA SER A 143 4.03 24.32 15.56
C SER A 143 2.59 23.95 15.92
N ASP A 144 1.88 23.23 15.07
CA ASP A 144 0.48 22.86 15.31
C ASP A 144 0.39 21.62 16.22
N PRO A 145 -0.18 21.73 17.44
CA PRO A 145 -0.30 20.59 18.35
C PRO A 145 -1.38 19.58 17.91
N SER A 146 -2.27 19.93 16.99
CA SER A 146 -3.34 19.06 16.50
C SER A 146 -2.98 18.30 15.23
N PHE A 147 -1.88 18.67 14.57
CA PHE A 147 -1.44 18.11 13.29
C PHE A 147 0.08 17.95 13.29
N ASP A 148 0.56 16.76 13.66
CA ASP A 148 1.98 16.47 13.84
C ASP A 148 2.63 16.02 12.53
N VAL A 149 3.58 16.81 12.03
CA VAL A 149 4.28 16.54 10.76
C VAL A 149 5.72 16.10 11.04
N LYS A 150 5.99 14.82 10.80
CA LYS A 150 7.31 14.18 10.98
C LYS A 150 8.00 14.00 9.63
N VAL A 151 9.16 14.63 9.47
CA VAL A 151 9.98 14.45 8.27
C VAL A 151 10.88 13.23 8.43
N VAL A 152 10.72 12.24 7.56
CA VAL A 152 11.55 11.03 7.49
C VAL A 152 12.49 11.18 6.30
N VAL A 153 13.79 11.22 6.58
CA VAL A 153 14.82 11.42 5.57
C VAL A 153 15.53 10.11 5.26
N SER A 154 15.61 9.77 3.97
CA SER A 154 16.40 8.63 3.51
C SER A 154 17.10 8.93 2.18
N THR A 155 18.41 8.79 2.16
CA THR A 155 19.25 9.06 0.97
C THR A 155 19.27 7.90 -0.03
N ASN A 156 18.89 6.69 0.39
CA ASN A 156 19.04 5.45 -0.38
C ASN A 156 17.70 4.91 -0.92
N CYS A 157 16.76 5.80 -1.26
CA CYS A 157 15.46 5.41 -1.78
C CYS A 157 15.26 5.90 -3.20
N PHE A 158 14.98 4.95 -4.09
CA PHE A 158 14.82 5.19 -5.53
C PHE A 158 13.41 4.87 -6.02
N SER A 159 12.55 4.32 -5.15
CA SER A 159 11.17 4.01 -5.49
C SER A 159 10.23 4.13 -4.29
N ALA A 160 8.94 4.29 -4.57
CA ALA A 160 7.88 4.30 -3.55
C ALA A 160 7.85 3.01 -2.72
N GLY A 161 8.14 1.86 -3.33
CA GLY A 161 8.18 0.58 -2.61
C GLY A 161 9.32 0.50 -1.59
N GLU A 162 10.48 1.07 -1.91
CA GLU A 162 11.60 1.16 -0.97
C GLU A 162 11.29 2.12 0.18
N ALA A 163 10.65 3.25 -0.11
CA ALA A 163 10.17 4.18 0.91
C ALA A 163 9.25 3.48 1.92
N MET A 164 8.24 2.76 1.41
CA MET A 164 7.32 2.00 2.25
C MET A 164 8.01 0.91 3.07
N ARG A 165 9.02 0.23 2.50
CA ARG A 165 9.80 -0.77 3.23
C ARG A 165 10.60 -0.17 4.38
N LEU A 166 11.16 1.03 4.21
CA LEU A 166 11.86 1.71 5.29
C LEU A 166 10.93 2.16 6.40
N ILE A 167 9.74 2.63 6.04
CA ILE A 167 8.70 3.01 7.00
C ILE A 167 8.25 1.79 7.83
N ASP A 168 8.05 0.65 7.17
CA ASP A 168 7.72 -0.63 7.83
C ASP A 168 8.83 -1.08 8.80
N GLN A 169 10.10 -0.95 8.40
CA GLN A 169 11.24 -1.27 9.27
C GLN A 169 11.33 -0.40 10.53
N GLN A 170 10.78 0.81 10.50
CA GLN A 170 10.76 1.71 11.65
C GLN A 170 9.57 1.46 12.58
N ASP A 171 8.65 0.55 12.24
CA ASP A 171 7.42 0.23 13.01
C ASP A 171 6.60 1.49 13.38
N ILE A 172 6.63 2.48 12.48
CA ILE A 172 5.97 3.78 12.69
C ILE A 172 4.46 3.63 12.54
N ILE A 173 4.02 2.84 11.57
CA ILE A 173 2.61 2.73 11.19
C ILE A 173 2.05 1.41 11.69
N LYS A 174 1.00 1.49 12.52
CA LYS A 174 0.39 0.32 13.18
C LYS A 174 -1.03 0.03 12.68
N ASP A 175 -1.75 1.06 12.29
CA ASP A 175 -3.14 0.99 11.86
C ASP A 175 -3.29 1.33 10.36
N ASP A 176 -4.54 1.43 9.89
CA ASP A 176 -4.85 1.94 8.55
C ASP A 176 -4.24 3.33 8.36
N PHE A 177 -3.57 3.54 7.23
CA PHE A 177 -2.94 4.82 6.90
C PHE A 177 -3.28 5.24 5.47
N ILE A 178 -3.11 6.54 5.22
CA ILE A 178 -3.35 7.13 3.90
C ILE A 178 -2.01 7.31 3.20
N LEU A 179 -1.86 6.79 1.99
CA LEU A 179 -0.68 7.03 1.16
C LEU A 179 -1.00 8.06 0.08
N VAL A 180 -0.22 9.15 0.05
CA VAL A 180 -0.43 10.27 -0.88
C VAL A 180 0.90 10.72 -1.47
N SER A 181 0.89 11.18 -2.72
CA SER A 181 2.01 11.89 -3.34
C SER A 181 2.03 13.36 -2.87
N GLY A 182 3.21 13.93 -2.63
CA GLY A 182 3.31 15.31 -2.12
C GLY A 182 2.92 16.42 -3.11
N ASP A 183 2.56 16.07 -4.35
CA ASP A 183 2.02 16.95 -5.38
C ASP A 183 0.49 16.77 -5.57
N CYS A 184 -0.17 16.04 -4.67
CA CYS A 184 -1.61 15.82 -4.73
C CYS A 184 -2.40 17.05 -4.27
N ILE A 185 -3.27 17.56 -5.16
CA ILE A 185 -4.20 18.64 -4.85
C ILE A 185 -5.62 18.10 -4.97
N SER A 186 -6.35 18.10 -3.85
CA SER A 186 -7.71 17.58 -3.80
C SER A 186 -8.54 18.33 -2.77
N ASN A 187 -9.85 18.33 -2.97
CA ASN A 187 -10.86 18.83 -2.03
C ASN A 187 -11.85 17.73 -1.62
N MET A 188 -11.51 16.47 -1.87
CA MET A 188 -12.38 15.33 -1.60
C MET A 188 -12.39 14.99 -0.10
N GLN A 189 -13.55 14.60 0.41
CA GLN A 189 -13.71 14.12 1.78
C GLN A 189 -13.33 12.63 1.88
N LEU A 190 -12.34 12.31 2.72
CA LEU A 190 -11.79 10.97 2.93
C LEU A 190 -12.55 10.15 3.97
N LYS A 191 -13.26 10.80 4.90
CA LYS A 191 -14.07 10.15 5.95
C LYS A 191 -14.92 8.98 5.44
N PRO A 192 -15.80 9.14 4.42
CA PRO A 192 -16.63 8.03 3.94
C PRO A 192 -15.81 6.90 3.30
N VAL A 193 -14.66 7.21 2.71
CA VAL A 193 -13.77 6.22 2.10
C VAL A 193 -13.08 5.38 3.17
N ILE A 194 -12.60 6.03 4.23
CA ILE A 194 -11.94 5.36 5.36
C ILE A 194 -12.93 4.45 6.08
N GLU A 195 -14.15 4.92 6.34
CA GLU A 195 -15.22 4.09 6.94
C GLU A 195 -15.55 2.87 6.06
N ALA A 196 -15.67 3.08 4.74
CA ALA A 196 -15.90 1.98 3.80
C ALA A 196 -14.74 0.98 3.78
N HIS A 197 -13.49 1.46 3.87
CA HIS A 197 -12.31 0.60 3.96
C HIS A 197 -12.31 -0.23 5.24
N LYS A 198 -12.52 0.41 6.40
CA LYS A 198 -12.59 -0.26 7.71
C LYS A 198 -13.67 -1.34 7.73
N LYS A 199 -14.88 -1.03 7.25
CA LYS A 199 -15.98 -2.00 7.15
C LYS A 199 -15.64 -3.20 6.26
N ARG A 200 -14.91 -2.97 5.15
CA ARG A 200 -14.44 -4.06 4.29
C ARG A 200 -13.39 -4.90 5.00
N ARG A 201 -12.42 -4.27 5.68
CA ARG A 201 -11.36 -4.95 6.42
C ARG A 201 -11.91 -5.81 7.57
N GLU A 202 -12.95 -5.34 8.26
CA GLU A 202 -13.68 -6.12 9.28
C GLU A 202 -14.33 -7.39 8.71
N SER A 203 -14.87 -7.31 7.49
CA SER A 203 -15.48 -8.47 6.82
C SER A 203 -14.46 -9.41 6.18
N ASP A 204 -13.33 -8.87 5.73
CA ASP A 204 -12.32 -9.53 4.93
C ASP A 204 -10.93 -8.99 5.28
N ASN A 205 -10.18 -9.73 6.09
CA ASN A 205 -8.83 -9.34 6.50
C ASN A 205 -7.84 -9.24 5.34
N LEU A 206 -8.16 -9.74 4.14
CA LEU A 206 -7.32 -9.66 2.95
C LEU A 206 -7.54 -8.36 2.15
N ALA A 207 -8.49 -7.52 2.55
CA ALA A 207 -8.73 -6.22 1.93
C ALA A 207 -7.66 -5.19 2.37
N ILE A 208 -6.49 -5.24 1.74
CA ILE A 208 -5.29 -4.46 2.16
C ILE A 208 -5.34 -2.99 1.70
N MET A 209 -5.87 -2.70 0.51
CA MET A 209 -5.79 -1.37 -0.10
C MET A 209 -7.11 -0.97 -0.72
N THR A 210 -7.48 0.31 -0.58
CA THR A 210 -8.59 0.93 -1.30
C THR A 210 -8.08 2.14 -2.04
N THR A 211 -8.09 2.06 -3.37
CA THR A 211 -7.67 3.16 -4.25
C THR A 211 -8.85 4.09 -4.52
N VAL A 212 -8.64 5.40 -4.39
CA VAL A 212 -9.65 6.39 -4.73
C VAL A 212 -9.35 6.97 -6.10
N LEU A 213 -10.37 7.01 -6.95
CA LEU A 213 -10.29 7.47 -8.32
C LEU A 213 -11.31 8.57 -8.55
N MET A 214 -10.92 9.60 -9.31
CA MET A 214 -11.85 10.61 -9.77
C MET A 214 -12.50 10.12 -11.08
N PRO A 215 -13.84 10.06 -11.17
CA PRO A 215 -14.50 9.72 -12.42
C PRO A 215 -14.25 10.82 -13.47
N THR A 216 -13.86 10.41 -14.66
CA THR A 216 -13.59 11.29 -15.80
C THR A 216 -14.32 10.77 -17.03
N THR A 217 -14.62 11.66 -17.97
CA THR A 217 -15.15 11.25 -19.28
C THR A 217 -13.99 11.05 -20.25
N HIS A 218 -14.06 10.05 -21.11
CA HIS A 218 -13.09 9.90 -22.20
C HIS A 218 -13.74 10.39 -23.50
N PRO A 219 -13.13 11.31 -24.27
CA PRO A 219 -11.82 11.93 -24.05
C PRO A 219 -11.90 13.29 -23.34
N ASP A 220 -11.50 13.37 -22.08
CA ASP A 220 -11.31 14.65 -21.37
C ASP A 220 -9.90 15.20 -21.62
N HIS A 221 -9.66 15.70 -22.84
CA HIS A 221 -8.36 16.21 -23.29
C HIS A 221 -7.78 17.36 -22.44
N ASN A 222 -8.59 18.01 -21.59
CA ASN A 222 -8.16 19.18 -20.81
C ASN A 222 -7.67 18.85 -19.40
N LYS A 223 -7.93 17.65 -18.89
CA LYS A 223 -7.52 17.26 -17.51
C LYS A 223 -6.31 16.32 -17.50
N TRP A 224 -6.04 15.64 -18.60
CA TRP A 224 -4.99 14.64 -18.71
C TRP A 224 -4.07 14.98 -19.87
N LEU A 225 -2.86 15.45 -19.56
CA LEU A 225 -1.78 15.60 -20.52
C LEU A 225 -0.62 14.71 -20.09
N GLY A 226 -0.40 13.60 -20.80
CA GLY A 226 0.88 12.89 -20.83
C GLY A 226 1.03 11.60 -20.02
N GLU A 227 0.12 11.25 -19.10
CA GLU A 227 0.11 9.92 -18.48
C GLU A 227 -0.91 8.98 -19.11
N SER A 228 -0.46 7.74 -19.30
CA SER A 228 -1.19 6.62 -19.90
C SER A 228 -2.60 6.50 -19.35
N ASP A 229 -3.60 6.46 -20.24
CA ASP A 229 -4.97 6.13 -19.91
C ASP A 229 -4.99 4.86 -19.04
N VAL A 230 -5.28 5.02 -17.75
CA VAL A 230 -5.36 3.89 -16.82
C VAL A 230 -6.76 3.30 -16.93
N LEU A 231 -6.83 2.07 -17.45
CA LEU A 231 -8.07 1.32 -17.52
C LEU A 231 -8.26 0.52 -16.22
N PHE A 232 -9.32 0.83 -15.48
CA PHE A 232 -9.74 0.05 -14.30
C PHE A 232 -10.90 -0.88 -14.68
N CYS A 233 -10.80 -2.14 -14.26
CA CYS A 233 -11.90 -3.10 -14.31
C CYS A 233 -12.39 -3.31 -12.89
N ILE A 234 -13.60 -2.84 -12.60
CA ILE A 234 -14.19 -2.88 -11.26
C ILE A 234 -15.43 -3.79 -11.31
N ASP A 235 -15.56 -4.70 -10.35
CA ASP A 235 -16.79 -5.47 -10.17
C ASP A 235 -17.92 -4.54 -9.71
N PRO A 236 -19.01 -4.39 -10.46
CA PRO A 236 -20.08 -3.45 -10.13
C PRO A 236 -20.78 -3.76 -8.80
N ARG A 237 -20.77 -5.02 -8.33
CA ARG A 237 -21.46 -5.42 -7.09
C ARG A 237 -20.61 -5.18 -5.86
N SER A 238 -19.35 -5.59 -5.92
CA SER A 238 -18.44 -5.48 -4.78
C SER A 238 -17.65 -4.17 -4.75
N GLN A 239 -17.65 -3.42 -5.86
CA GLN A 239 -16.82 -2.22 -6.06
C GLN A 239 -15.34 -2.53 -5.75
N ARG A 240 -14.90 -3.72 -6.15
CA ARG A 240 -13.53 -4.25 -6.05
C ARG A 240 -12.88 -4.29 -7.42
#